data_AF-A0A1G5BKA9-F1
#
_entry.id   AF-A0A1G5BKA9-F1
#
_cell.length_a   1.000
_cell.length_b   1.000
_cell.length_c   1.000
_cell.angle_alpha   90.00
_cell.angle_beta   90.00
_cell.angle_gamma   90.00
#
_symmetry.space_group_name_H-M   'P 1'
#
loop_
_entity.id
_entity.type
_entity.pdbx_description
1 polymer ?
#
loop_
_entity_poly.entity_id
_entity_poly.type
_entity_poly.pdbx_seq_one_letter_code
_entity_poly.pdbx_strand_id
1 'polypeptide(L)'
;MNKKNKFSGILAVVVSVAFWIPAAHAIPFMLDTKIGESNLGNSGDGTELTAMETFANNNNLVQDLKDTSPTAFVNAAGEWYLDVGPTEPGFFLLKFGTGGTGATADTFFFQNIGEMTKLVWSDAQVQFLSGGLRNTNIERLSHYTTFNGDPTQVPEPVTLALLGLGLAAFGLTRRRKQ
;
A
#
# COMPACT_ATOMS: atom_id res chain seq x y z
N MET A 1 -78.46 -21.58 46.75
CA MET A 1 -77.52 -22.66 46.37
C MET A 1 -77.31 -22.58 44.86
N ASN A 2 -76.12 -22.50 44.26
CA ASN A 2 -74.79 -22.90 44.69
C ASN A 2 -73.72 -22.16 43.83
N LYS A 3 -72.64 -21.71 44.51
CA LYS A 3 -71.24 -21.50 44.08
C LYS A 3 -70.88 -20.50 42.95
N LYS A 4 -70.38 -19.35 43.42
CA LYS A 4 -69.42 -18.46 42.78
C LYS A 4 -68.11 -19.20 42.49
N ASN A 5 -67.55 -19.08 41.28
CA ASN A 5 -66.13 -19.28 41.01
C ASN A 5 -65.58 -18.08 40.23
N LYS A 6 -64.64 -17.38 40.86
CA LYS A 6 -63.77 -16.34 40.29
C LYS A 6 -62.68 -17.02 39.44
N PHE A 7 -62.09 -16.33 38.45
CA PHE A 7 -60.67 -16.36 38.03
C PHE A 7 -60.59 -15.66 36.66
N SER A 8 -60.16 -14.39 36.61
CA SER A 8 -58.80 -13.95 36.27
C SER A 8 -58.35 -14.33 34.87
N GLY A 9 -58.31 -13.35 33.97
CA GLY A 9 -57.65 -13.44 32.68
C GLY A 9 -57.12 -12.06 32.29
N ILE A 10 -55.96 -11.69 32.83
CA ILE A 10 -55.22 -10.50 32.39
C ILE A 10 -54.71 -10.81 30.98
N LEU A 11 -55.24 -10.12 29.98
CA LEU A 11 -54.81 -10.21 28.59
C LEU A 11 -53.46 -9.47 28.46
N ALA A 12 -52.36 -10.20 28.50
CA ALA A 12 -51.02 -9.64 28.26
C ALA A 12 -50.83 -9.43 26.75
N VAL A 13 -50.85 -8.17 26.31
CA VAL A 13 -50.45 -7.77 24.96
C VAL A 13 -48.93 -7.78 24.90
N VAL A 14 -48.34 -8.81 24.29
CA VAL A 14 -46.91 -8.85 23.98
C VAL A 14 -46.69 -8.03 22.72
N VAL A 15 -46.17 -6.81 22.87
CA VAL A 15 -45.67 -6.01 21.75
C VAL A 15 -44.26 -6.51 21.43
N SER A 16 -44.14 -7.33 20.39
CA SER A 16 -42.85 -7.71 19.82
C SER A 16 -42.27 -6.52 19.05
N VAL A 17 -41.41 -5.75 19.73
CA VAL A 17 -40.56 -4.75 19.07
C VAL A 17 -39.47 -5.51 18.31
N ALA A 18 -39.66 -5.68 17.01
CA ALA A 18 -38.61 -6.18 16.13
C ALA A 18 -37.52 -5.12 16.02
N PHE A 19 -36.43 -5.30 16.77
CA PHE A 19 -35.21 -4.53 16.57
C PHE A 19 -34.66 -4.88 15.18
N TRP A 20 -34.83 -3.96 14.23
CA TRP A 20 -34.06 -3.96 13.00
C TRP A 20 -32.60 -3.69 13.39
N ILE A 21 -31.79 -4.75 13.47
CA ILE A 21 -30.34 -4.61 13.50
C ILE A 21 -29.93 -4.42 12.03
N PRO A 22 -29.47 -3.24 11.61
CA PRO A 22 -28.85 -3.12 10.30
C PRO A 22 -27.64 -4.05 10.28
N ALA A 23 -27.64 -5.02 9.37
CA ALA A 23 -26.43 -5.78 9.09
C ALA A 23 -25.36 -4.76 8.66
N ALA A 24 -24.24 -4.72 9.39
CA ALA A 24 -23.08 -3.97 8.96
C ALA A 24 -22.60 -4.61 7.65
N HIS A 25 -22.92 -4.00 6.52
CA HIS A 25 -22.30 -4.34 5.25
C HIS A 25 -20.84 -3.91 5.35
N ALA A 26 -19.92 -4.88 5.44
CA ALA A 26 -18.51 -4.61 5.21
C ALA A 26 -18.40 -4.06 3.79
N ILE A 27 -17.82 -2.86 3.65
CA ILE A 27 -17.52 -2.31 2.33
C ILE A 27 -16.47 -3.25 1.72
N PRO A 28 -16.73 -3.85 0.54
CA PRO A 28 -15.75 -4.69 -0.11
C PRO A 28 -14.51 -3.85 -0.41
N PHE A 29 -13.33 -4.41 -0.20
CA PHE A 29 -12.10 -3.70 -0.57
C PHE A 29 -12.10 -3.48 -2.07
N MET A 30 -11.59 -2.33 -2.50
CA MET A 30 -11.41 -2.08 -3.92
C MET A 30 -10.11 -2.72 -4.40
N LEU A 31 -10.19 -3.55 -5.43
CA LEU A 31 -9.03 -4.17 -6.06
C LEU A 31 -8.07 -3.09 -6.60
N ASP A 32 -6.78 -3.28 -6.36
CA ASP A 32 -5.75 -2.46 -6.97
C ASP A 32 -5.58 -2.78 -8.45
N THR A 33 -5.12 -1.79 -9.22
CA THR A 33 -4.98 -1.94 -10.67
C THR A 33 -3.68 -2.64 -10.99
N LYS A 34 -3.74 -3.80 -11.67
CA LYS A 34 -2.55 -4.43 -12.22
C LYS A 34 -2.05 -3.62 -13.41
N ILE A 35 -0.84 -3.09 -13.32
CA ILE A 35 -0.19 -2.31 -14.37
C ILE A 35 0.77 -3.15 -15.22
N GLY A 36 1.21 -4.30 -14.71
CA GLY A 36 2.11 -5.18 -15.43
C GLY A 36 2.39 -6.51 -14.74
N GLU A 37 3.08 -7.38 -15.46
CA GLU A 37 3.61 -8.64 -14.96
C GLU A 37 4.90 -8.99 -15.71
N SER A 38 5.81 -9.70 -15.06
CA SER A 38 7.08 -10.13 -15.66
C SER A 38 7.59 -11.40 -14.99
N ASN A 39 8.43 -12.14 -15.70
CA ASN A 39 9.25 -13.22 -15.15
C ASN A 39 10.66 -12.68 -14.97
N LEU A 40 10.96 -12.17 -13.78
CA LEU A 40 12.26 -11.59 -13.53
C LEU A 40 13.31 -12.66 -13.25
N GLY A 41 12.91 -13.79 -12.63
CA GLY A 41 13.79 -14.89 -12.21
C GLY A 41 14.78 -14.51 -11.10
N ASN A 42 15.34 -13.30 -11.19
CA ASN A 42 16.17 -12.63 -10.21
C ASN A 42 15.33 -11.71 -9.32
N SER A 43 15.91 -11.43 -8.16
CA SER A 43 15.27 -10.72 -7.05
C SER A 43 16.07 -9.49 -6.62
N GLY A 44 16.87 -8.92 -7.52
CA GLY A 44 17.72 -7.77 -7.25
C GLY A 44 16.95 -6.46 -7.32
N ASP A 45 17.19 -5.56 -6.36
CA ASP A 45 16.48 -4.28 -6.24
C ASP A 45 16.55 -3.43 -7.52
N GLY A 46 17.72 -3.39 -8.17
CA GLY A 46 17.87 -2.65 -9.42
C GLY A 46 17.00 -3.22 -10.55
N THR A 47 16.89 -4.54 -10.67
CA THR A 47 16.07 -5.19 -11.70
C THR A 47 14.58 -4.95 -11.45
N GLU A 48 14.17 -5.03 -10.18
CA GLU A 48 12.79 -4.79 -9.78
C GLU A 48 12.37 -3.33 -9.94
N LEU A 49 13.25 -2.39 -9.57
CA LEU A 49 13.02 -0.97 -9.76
C LEU A 49 12.89 -0.64 -11.25
N THR A 50 13.84 -1.06 -12.10
CA THR A 50 13.77 -0.81 -13.55
C THR A 50 12.49 -1.37 -14.17
N ALA A 51 12.07 -2.57 -13.75
CA ALA A 51 10.82 -3.15 -14.22
C ALA A 51 9.60 -2.33 -13.76
N MET A 52 9.57 -1.91 -12.48
CA MET A 52 8.51 -1.06 -11.95
C MET A 52 8.44 0.27 -12.68
N GLU A 53 9.56 0.96 -12.90
CA GLU A 53 9.62 2.24 -13.62
C GLU A 53 9.08 2.12 -15.05
N THR A 54 9.33 0.98 -15.70
CA THR A 54 8.82 0.68 -17.03
C THR A 54 7.29 0.54 -17.03
N PHE A 55 6.73 -0.25 -16.11
CA PHE A 55 5.28 -0.47 -16.05
C PHE A 55 4.50 0.73 -15.50
N ALA A 56 5.08 1.46 -14.55
CA ALA A 56 4.52 2.68 -13.99
C ALA A 56 4.68 3.88 -14.93
N ASN A 57 5.48 3.75 -16.00
CA ASN A 57 5.87 4.85 -16.89
C ASN A 57 6.40 6.06 -16.09
N ASN A 58 7.24 5.78 -15.08
CA ASN A 58 7.77 6.76 -14.14
C ASN A 58 9.19 6.35 -13.75
N ASN A 59 10.18 7.18 -14.06
CA ASN A 59 11.61 6.94 -13.79
C ASN A 59 12.11 7.62 -12.51
N ASN A 60 11.19 8.04 -11.64
CA ASN A 60 11.48 8.78 -10.43
C ASN A 60 10.87 8.06 -9.22
N LEU A 61 11.05 6.74 -9.20
CA LEU A 61 10.54 5.88 -8.14
C LEU A 61 11.63 5.53 -7.14
N VAL A 62 11.28 5.49 -5.86
CA VAL A 62 12.16 5.06 -4.78
C VAL A 62 11.46 3.95 -4.01
N GLN A 63 12.22 2.89 -3.69
CA GLN A 63 11.71 1.82 -2.84
C GLN A 63 11.57 2.33 -1.42
N ASP A 64 10.33 2.37 -0.93
CA ASP A 64 9.98 2.82 0.41
C ASP A 64 9.97 1.65 1.39
N LEU A 65 9.40 0.51 0.98
CA LEU A 65 9.32 -0.69 1.80
C LEU A 65 9.66 -1.95 0.98
N LYS A 66 10.30 -2.90 1.66
CA LYS A 66 10.59 -4.24 1.14
C LYS A 66 10.38 -5.27 2.24
N ASP A 67 9.43 -6.16 2.04
CA ASP A 67 9.14 -7.28 2.93
C ASP A 67 9.41 -8.60 2.20
N THR A 68 10.30 -9.43 2.78
CA THR A 68 10.73 -10.71 2.22
C THR A 68 9.93 -11.91 2.73
N SER A 69 8.91 -11.69 3.57
CA SER A 69 8.01 -12.75 4.02
C SER A 69 6.61 -12.20 4.31
N PRO A 70 5.97 -11.54 3.33
CA PRO A 70 4.69 -10.89 3.53
C PRO A 70 3.58 -11.90 3.84
N THR A 71 2.70 -11.56 4.78
CA THR A 71 1.56 -12.39 5.16
C THR A 71 0.28 -11.84 4.55
N ALA A 72 -0.29 -12.56 3.59
CA ALA A 72 -1.55 -12.19 2.97
C ALA A 72 -2.76 -12.78 3.70
N PHE A 73 -3.88 -12.07 3.60
CA PHE A 73 -5.17 -12.42 4.19
C PHE A 73 -6.25 -12.44 3.10
N VAL A 74 -7.37 -13.08 3.40
CA VAL A 74 -8.54 -13.13 2.50
C VAL A 74 -9.69 -12.37 3.17
N ASN A 75 -10.30 -11.44 2.45
CA ASN A 75 -11.45 -10.70 2.96
C ASN A 75 -12.77 -11.51 2.79
N ALA A 76 -13.87 -10.96 3.29
CA ALA A 76 -15.19 -11.62 3.19
C ALA A 76 -15.71 -11.77 1.75
N ALA A 77 -15.16 -11.00 0.79
CA ALA A 77 -15.48 -11.08 -0.63
C ALA A 77 -14.63 -12.12 -1.38
N GLY A 78 -13.65 -12.75 -0.71
CA GLY A 78 -12.73 -13.72 -1.33
C GLY A 78 -11.54 -13.08 -2.03
N GLU A 79 -11.31 -11.79 -1.82
CA GLU A 79 -10.16 -11.05 -2.36
C GLU A 79 -8.99 -11.15 -1.40
N TRP A 80 -7.78 -11.20 -1.95
CA TRP A 80 -6.55 -11.23 -1.18
C TRP A 80 -6.10 -9.83 -0.86
N TYR A 81 -5.55 -9.64 0.33
CA TYR A 81 -4.96 -8.37 0.71
C TYR A 81 -3.76 -8.53 1.63
N LEU A 82 -2.89 -7.52 1.60
CA LEU A 82 -1.74 -7.33 2.47
C LEU A 82 -1.93 -6.01 3.20
N ASP A 83 -1.79 -6.01 4.52
CA ASP A 83 -1.76 -4.76 5.29
C ASP A 83 -0.32 -4.25 5.31
N VAL A 84 -0.06 -3.21 4.52
CA VAL A 84 1.30 -2.72 4.27
C VAL A 84 1.56 -1.43 5.04
N GLY A 85 0.51 -0.66 5.32
CA GLY A 85 0.57 0.61 6.04
C GLY A 85 1.59 1.63 5.51
N PRO A 86 1.78 1.81 4.18
CA PRO A 86 2.72 2.79 3.67
C PRO A 86 2.32 4.20 4.10
N THR A 87 3.32 5.08 4.25
CA THR A 87 3.10 6.48 4.65
C THR A 87 2.58 7.34 3.50
N GLU A 88 2.69 6.87 2.26
CA GLU A 88 2.24 7.56 1.05
C GLU A 88 1.66 6.56 0.03
N PRO A 89 0.67 6.96 -0.79
CA PRO A 89 0.18 6.13 -1.88
C PRO A 89 1.26 5.95 -2.96
N GLY A 90 1.31 4.75 -3.54
CA GLY A 90 2.36 4.42 -4.51
C GLY A 90 2.05 3.16 -5.32
N PHE A 91 3.13 2.49 -5.71
CA PHE A 91 3.10 1.28 -6.52
C PHE A 91 3.57 0.09 -5.70
N PHE A 92 2.95 -1.06 -5.91
CA PHE A 92 3.34 -2.31 -5.27
C PHE A 92 3.89 -3.30 -6.28
N LEU A 93 4.93 -4.00 -5.87
CA LEU A 93 5.48 -5.16 -6.54
C LEU A 93 5.20 -6.37 -5.65
N LEU A 94 4.49 -7.35 -6.19
CA LEU A 94 4.19 -8.60 -5.52
C LEU A 94 4.85 -9.75 -6.27
N LYS A 95 5.73 -10.48 -5.58
CA LYS A 95 6.48 -11.60 -6.15
C LYS A 95 6.05 -12.93 -5.52
N PHE A 96 5.91 -13.94 -6.37
CA PHE A 96 5.54 -15.30 -5.99
C PHE A 96 6.61 -16.29 -6.43
N GLY A 97 6.77 -17.35 -5.63
CA GLY A 97 7.47 -18.54 -6.06
C GLY A 97 6.60 -19.31 -7.05
N THR A 98 7.08 -19.50 -8.28
CA THR A 98 6.35 -20.19 -9.35
C THR A 98 6.67 -21.69 -9.45
N GLY A 99 7.48 -22.22 -8.53
CA GLY A 99 8.00 -23.59 -8.58
C GLY A 99 6.93 -24.66 -8.87
N GLY A 100 6.96 -25.23 -10.08
CA GLY A 100 6.04 -26.30 -10.49
C GLY A 100 4.63 -25.84 -10.88
N THR A 101 4.41 -24.54 -11.06
CA THR A 101 3.15 -24.00 -11.60
C THR A 101 3.25 -23.74 -13.10
N GLY A 102 2.10 -23.55 -13.76
CA GLY A 102 2.02 -23.13 -15.16
C GLY A 102 2.07 -21.62 -15.38
N ALA A 103 2.42 -20.85 -14.35
CA ALA A 103 2.48 -19.40 -14.45
C ALA A 103 3.63 -18.95 -15.33
N THR A 104 3.38 -17.92 -16.13
CA THR A 104 4.34 -17.32 -17.06
C THR A 104 5.08 -16.14 -16.46
N ALA A 105 4.58 -15.58 -15.35
CA ALA A 105 5.16 -14.48 -14.61
C ALA A 105 5.32 -14.87 -13.13
N ASP A 106 6.39 -14.38 -12.51
CA ASP A 106 6.68 -14.53 -11.08
C ASP A 106 6.46 -13.23 -10.31
N THR A 107 6.40 -12.10 -11.02
CA THR A 107 6.39 -10.75 -10.45
C THR A 107 5.24 -9.95 -11.07
N PHE A 108 4.42 -9.34 -10.22
CA PHE A 108 3.22 -8.58 -10.60
C PHE A 108 3.29 -7.17 -10.04
N PHE A 109 2.86 -6.21 -10.84
CA PHE A 109 2.99 -4.78 -10.54
C PHE A 109 1.60 -4.16 -10.43
N PHE A 110 1.38 -3.42 -9.36
CA PHE A 110 0.09 -2.83 -9.01
C PHE A 110 0.22 -1.34 -8.71
N GLN A 111 -0.82 -0.59 -9.07
CA GLN A 111 -1.02 0.78 -8.63
C GLN A 111 -2.12 0.79 -7.56
N ASN A 112 -1.81 1.37 -6.41
CA ASN A 112 -2.79 1.52 -5.35
C ASN A 112 -3.81 2.61 -5.71
N ILE A 113 -5.10 2.25 -5.75
CA ILE A 113 -6.17 3.18 -6.16
C ILE A 113 -7.34 3.25 -5.17
N GLY A 114 -7.41 2.34 -4.20
CA GLY A 114 -8.53 2.27 -3.26
C GLY A 114 -8.11 2.31 -1.81
N GLU A 115 -7.56 1.20 -1.34
CA GLU A 115 -7.16 1.05 0.05
C GLU A 115 -5.72 1.53 0.22
N MET A 116 -5.53 2.82 0.53
CA MET A 116 -4.19 3.45 0.63
C MET A 116 -3.21 2.75 1.58
N THR A 117 -3.71 1.89 2.48
CA THR A 117 -2.88 1.15 3.44
C THR A 117 -2.65 -0.31 3.05
N LYS A 118 -3.30 -0.80 2.00
CA LYS A 118 -3.36 -2.22 1.66
C LYS A 118 -3.13 -2.44 0.18
N LEU A 119 -2.37 -3.48 -0.14
CA LEU A 119 -2.41 -4.05 -1.48
C LEU A 119 -3.58 -5.03 -1.53
N VAL A 120 -4.51 -4.83 -2.46
CA VAL A 120 -5.68 -5.71 -2.63
C VAL A 120 -5.71 -6.28 -4.05
N TRP A 121 -5.81 -7.60 -4.19
CA TRP A 121 -5.82 -8.26 -5.49
C TRP A 121 -6.74 -9.49 -5.52
N SER A 122 -7.07 -9.90 -6.74
CA SER A 122 -7.79 -11.13 -7.04
C SER A 122 -6.85 -12.20 -7.58
N ASP A 123 -7.21 -13.49 -7.43
CA ASP A 123 -6.40 -14.59 -7.95
C ASP A 123 -6.13 -14.49 -9.45
N ALA A 124 -7.11 -14.01 -10.23
CA ALA A 124 -6.96 -13.83 -11.67
C ALA A 124 -5.87 -12.82 -12.04
N GLN A 125 -5.64 -11.77 -11.22
CA GLN A 125 -4.60 -10.78 -11.49
C GLN A 125 -3.20 -11.38 -11.38
N VAL A 126 -3.01 -12.39 -10.54
CA VAL A 126 -1.72 -13.04 -10.26
C VAL A 126 -1.64 -14.47 -10.83
N GLN A 127 -2.35 -14.74 -11.92
CA GLN A 127 -2.35 -16.06 -12.59
C GLN A 127 -2.69 -17.24 -11.65
N PHE A 128 -3.56 -17.01 -10.68
CA PHE A 128 -3.99 -17.98 -9.66
C PHE A 128 -2.85 -18.50 -8.77
N LEU A 129 -1.83 -17.66 -8.55
CA LEU A 129 -0.72 -17.96 -7.65
C LEU A 129 -1.05 -17.69 -6.17
N SER A 130 -2.07 -16.91 -5.84
CA SER A 130 -2.49 -16.72 -4.44
C SER A 130 -3.19 -17.98 -3.88
N GLY A 131 -3.10 -18.16 -2.56
CA GLY A 131 -3.87 -19.18 -1.86
C GLY A 131 -3.35 -20.61 -1.87
N GLY A 132 -2.08 -20.85 -2.23
CA GLY A 132 -1.42 -22.12 -1.94
C GLY A 132 -1.98 -23.32 -2.72
N LEU A 133 -2.68 -23.10 -3.85
CA LEU A 133 -3.15 -24.20 -4.69
C LEU A 133 -2.02 -25.12 -5.17
N ARG A 134 -0.76 -24.67 -5.20
CA ARG A 134 0.42 -25.49 -5.57
C ARG A 134 1.75 -24.95 -5.02
N ASN A 135 1.95 -24.93 -3.69
CA ASN A 135 3.26 -24.52 -3.10
C ASN A 135 3.70 -23.09 -3.49
N THR A 136 2.73 -22.24 -3.83
CA THR A 136 2.96 -20.86 -4.23
C THR A 136 3.05 -20.00 -2.98
N ASN A 137 4.27 -19.68 -2.60
CA ASN A 137 4.54 -18.77 -1.50
C ASN A 137 4.67 -17.35 -2.05
N ILE A 138 4.11 -16.38 -1.33
CA ILE A 138 4.43 -14.98 -1.58
C ILE A 138 5.85 -14.78 -1.07
N GLU A 139 6.77 -14.54 -2.00
CA GLU A 139 8.20 -14.43 -1.67
C GLU A 139 8.56 -13.02 -1.23
N ARG A 140 7.94 -12.02 -1.86
CA ARG A 140 8.27 -10.63 -1.58
C ARG A 140 7.14 -9.68 -1.90
N LEU A 141 7.08 -8.64 -1.10
CA LEU A 141 6.35 -7.42 -1.36
C LEU A 141 7.34 -6.25 -1.40
N SER A 142 7.23 -5.36 -2.38
CA SER A 142 7.95 -4.09 -2.38
C SER A 142 7.00 -2.95 -2.69
N HIS A 143 7.19 -1.82 -2.01
CA HIS A 143 6.43 -0.59 -2.19
C HIS A 143 7.36 0.49 -2.76
N TYR A 144 6.87 1.21 -3.76
CA TYR A 144 7.59 2.29 -4.42
C TYR A 144 6.75 3.56 -4.39
N THR A 145 7.36 4.65 -3.96
CA THR A 145 6.77 5.99 -4.01
C THR A 145 7.47 6.85 -5.04
N THR A 146 6.84 7.93 -5.45
CA THR A 146 7.49 8.91 -6.34
C THR A 146 8.38 9.81 -5.51
N PHE A 147 9.65 9.95 -5.89
CA PHE A 147 10.55 10.88 -5.23
C PHE A 147 10.17 12.32 -5.56
N ASN A 148 9.38 12.95 -4.70
CA ASN A 148 9.19 14.40 -4.72
C ASN A 148 10.38 15.07 -4.06
N GLY A 149 11.56 14.93 -4.66
CA GLY A 149 12.68 15.81 -4.38
C GLY A 149 12.32 17.20 -4.87
N ASP A 150 11.64 17.99 -4.05
CA ASP A 150 11.82 19.43 -4.16
C ASP A 150 13.33 19.66 -4.07
N PRO A 151 13.96 20.39 -5.00
CA PRO A 151 15.30 20.88 -4.74
C PRO A 151 15.12 21.78 -3.52
N THR A 152 15.37 21.24 -2.33
CA THR A 152 15.54 22.07 -1.16
C THR A 152 16.58 23.09 -1.59
N GLN A 153 16.13 24.33 -1.81
CA GLN A 153 17.03 25.46 -1.92
C GLN A 153 17.74 25.45 -0.58
N VAL A 154 18.87 24.75 -0.51
CA VAL A 154 19.80 24.86 0.59
C VAL A 154 20.09 26.35 0.63
N PRO A 155 19.62 27.08 1.66
CA PRO A 155 19.90 28.50 1.74
C PRO A 155 21.41 28.61 1.70
N GLU A 156 21.96 29.24 0.65
CA GLU A 156 23.39 29.38 0.52
C GLU A 156 23.91 29.93 1.85
N PRO A 157 24.85 29.22 2.51
CA PRO A 157 25.18 29.56 3.87
C PRO A 157 25.72 30.99 3.85
N VAL A 158 25.18 31.82 4.75
CA VAL A 158 25.55 33.24 4.94
C VAL A 158 27.06 33.42 5.06
N THR A 159 27.81 32.36 5.39
CA THR A 159 29.27 32.29 5.35
C THR A 159 29.89 32.58 3.99
N LEU A 160 29.27 32.23 2.86
CA LEU A 160 29.76 32.58 1.52
C LEU A 160 29.63 34.09 1.24
N ALA A 161 28.50 34.67 1.63
CA ALA A 161 28.30 36.12 1.58
C ALA A 161 29.29 36.85 2.51
N LEU A 162 29.51 36.34 3.73
CA LEU A 162 30.48 36.88 4.68
C LEU A 162 31.93 36.70 4.20
N LEU A 163 32.27 35.59 3.56
CA LEU A 163 33.59 35.35 2.98
C LEU A 163 33.85 36.32 1.82
N GLY A 164 32.86 36.54 0.97
CA GLY A 164 32.92 37.53 -0.12
C GLY A 164 33.09 38.96 0.41
N LEU A 165 32.33 39.34 1.43
CA LEU A 165 32.44 40.65 2.08
C LEU A 165 33.77 40.82 2.82
N GLY A 166 34.27 39.77 3.47
CA GLY A 166 35.58 39.75 4.13
C GLY A 166 36.72 39.97 3.14
N LEU A 167 36.71 39.25 2.01
CA LEU A 167 37.70 39.42 0.94
C LEU A 167 37.64 40.81 0.30
N ALA A 168 36.44 41.36 0.09
CA ALA A 168 36.27 42.71 -0.42
C ALA A 168 36.81 43.77 0.55
N ALA A 169 36.54 43.64 1.86
CA ALA A 169 37.05 44.53 2.89
C ALA A 169 38.59 44.48 3.01
N PHE A 170 39.19 43.29 2.91
CA PHE A 170 40.64 43.12 2.87
C PHE A 170 41.28 43.74 1.61
N GLY A 171 40.62 43.61 0.45
CA GLY A 171 41.08 44.24 -0.79
C GLY A 171 41.07 45.78 -0.73
N LEU A 172 40.03 46.36 -0.15
CA LEU A 172 39.88 47.82 -0.02
C LEU A 172 40.81 48.43 1.03
N THR A 173 41.09 47.71 2.13
CA THR A 173 42.03 48.17 3.15
C THR A 173 43.48 48.15 2.69
N ARG A 174 43.86 47.20 1.81
CA ARG A 174 45.21 47.16 1.21
C ARG A 174 45.49 48.35 0.28
N ARG A 175 44.48 48.86 -0.43
CA ARG A 175 44.61 50.02 -1.34
C ARG A 175 44.77 51.36 -0.63
N ARG A 176 44.46 51.46 0.68
CA ARG A 176 44.61 52.69 1.46
C ARG A 176 45.98 52.85 2.12
N LYS A 177 46.83 51.81 2.09
CA LYS A 177 48.17 51.81 2.68
C LYS A 177 49.31 51.90 1.64
N GLN A 178 48.97 51.92 0.35
CA GLN A 178 49.87 52.34 -0.73
C GLN A 178 49.49 53.75 -1.16
#